data_AF-A0A2V7CHQ2-F1
#
_entry.id   AF-A0A2V7CHQ2-F1
#
_cell.length_a   1.000
_cell.length_b   1.000
_cell.length_c   1.000
_cell.angle_alpha   90.00
_cell.angle_beta   90.00
_cell.angle_gamma   90.00
#
_symmetry.space_group_name_H-M   'P 1'
#
loop_
_entity.id
_entity.type
_entity.pdbx_description
1 polymer ?
#
loop_
_entity_poly.entity_id
_entity_poly.type
_entity_poly.pdbx_seq_one_letter_code
_entity_poly.pdbx_strand_id
1 'polypeptide(L)'
;MESIFGSVRTSAGAADHLGELQAWDLNTGKRVWQHNFKTILWAPLLVTGGDLVFAGGTPDREFRAFDARTGDELWSFPAPAGVIGVPTSFEVDGEQYIAVTAGWGLDAQGVQNGIDKVRGTTTAVPKGGTVLVFKLR
;
A
#
# COMPACT_ATOMS: atom_id res chain seq x y z
N MET A 1 -1.81 18.09 29.04
CA MET A 1 -0.59 17.34 28.68
C MET A 1 -0.74 16.90 27.23
N GLU A 2 -0.23 17.74 26.33
CA GLU A 2 -0.12 17.43 24.91
C GLU A 2 0.72 16.17 24.75
N SER A 3 0.12 15.12 24.18
CA SER A 3 0.82 13.89 23.85
C SER A 3 0.80 13.78 22.33
N ILE A 4 1.76 14.45 21.70
CA ILE A 4 2.11 14.21 20.30
C ILE A 4 2.80 12.84 20.26
N PHE A 5 2.03 11.81 19.95
CA PHE A 5 2.55 10.62 19.27
C PHE A 5 2.24 10.83 17.78
N GLY A 6 3.22 10.50 16.92
CA GLY A 6 3.29 10.83 15.48
C GLY A 6 1.97 11.10 14.77
N SER A 7 1.91 12.21 14.04
CA SER A 7 0.70 12.81 13.47
C SER A 7 -0.06 11.88 12.51
N VAL A 8 -0.87 10.97 13.04
CA VAL A 8 -2.02 10.41 12.33
C VAL A 8 -3.12 11.44 12.45
N ARG A 9 -3.25 12.30 11.43
CA ARG A 9 -4.39 13.20 11.30
C ARG A 9 -5.48 12.43 10.55
N THR A 10 -6.51 12.02 11.26
CA THR A 10 -7.72 11.49 10.62
C THR A 10 -8.37 12.62 9.81
N SER A 11 -8.43 12.49 8.49
CA SER A 11 -9.21 13.40 7.65
C SER A 11 -10.71 13.22 7.93
N ALA A 12 -11.56 14.11 7.43
CA ALA A 12 -13.02 13.93 7.53
C ALA A 12 -13.51 12.60 6.89
N GLY A 13 -12.74 12.02 5.96
CA GLY A 13 -13.01 10.70 5.35
C GLY A 13 -12.60 9.50 6.20
N ALA A 14 -11.90 9.70 7.32
CA ALA A 14 -11.42 8.61 8.18
C ALA A 14 -12.54 7.82 8.89
N ALA A 15 -13.79 8.28 8.79
CA ALA A 15 -14.97 7.54 9.23
C ALA A 15 -15.18 6.27 8.41
N ASP A 16 -14.84 6.29 7.11
CA ASP A 16 -15.19 5.23 6.16
C ASP A 16 -13.98 4.40 5.69
N HIS A 17 -12.78 4.99 5.62
CA HIS A 17 -11.54 4.34 5.19
C HIS A 17 -10.31 4.85 5.95
N LEU A 18 -9.22 4.11 5.92
CA LEU A 18 -7.99 4.41 6.66
C LEU A 18 -6.82 4.77 5.75
N GLY A 19 -6.66 4.02 4.67
CA GLY A 19 -5.63 4.23 3.66
C GLY A 19 -6.21 4.87 2.40
N GLU A 20 -5.42 5.69 1.74
CA GLU A 20 -5.77 6.29 0.45
C GLU A 20 -4.56 6.17 -0.48
N LEU A 21 -4.78 5.64 -1.67
CA LEU A 21 -3.88 5.83 -2.80
C LEU A 21 -4.47 6.94 -3.66
N GLN A 22 -3.69 7.97 -3.96
CA GLN A 22 -4.18 9.17 -4.64
C GLN A 22 -3.27 9.53 -5.82
N ALA A 23 -3.88 10.05 -6.88
CA ALA A 23 -3.15 10.78 -7.93
C ALA A 23 -3.55 12.24 -7.93
N TRP A 24 -2.56 13.11 -8.16
CA TRP A 24 -2.72 14.56 -8.15
C TRP A 24 -2.11 15.14 -9.42
N ASP A 25 -2.82 16.09 -10.03
CA ASP A 25 -2.27 16.93 -11.08
C ASP A 25 -1.41 18.03 -10.45
N LEU A 26 -0.11 18.00 -10.75
CA LEU A 26 0.87 18.93 -10.18
C LEU A 26 0.72 20.37 -10.71
N ASN A 27 0.10 20.57 -11.88
CA ASN A 27 -0.12 21.90 -12.43
C ASN A 27 -1.24 22.64 -11.70
N THR A 28 -2.30 21.89 -11.35
CA THR A 28 -3.52 22.46 -10.76
C THR A 28 -3.63 22.23 -9.26
N GLY A 29 -2.82 21.32 -8.71
CA GLY A 29 -2.93 20.88 -7.32
C GLY A 29 -4.24 20.14 -7.03
N LYS A 30 -4.93 19.63 -8.06
CA LYS A 30 -6.20 18.91 -7.90
C LYS A 30 -5.96 17.41 -7.87
N ARG A 31 -6.64 16.72 -6.95
CA ARG A 31 -6.72 15.26 -6.95
C ARG A 31 -7.48 14.79 -8.18
N VAL A 32 -6.86 13.94 -8.99
CA VAL A 32 -7.44 13.36 -10.21
C VAL A 32 -8.33 12.18 -9.85
N TRP A 33 -7.80 11.26 -9.05
CA TRP A 33 -8.52 10.08 -8.56
C TRP A 33 -8.01 9.67 -7.17
N GLN A 34 -8.80 8.82 -6.51
CA GLN A 34 -8.48 8.22 -5.22
C GLN A 34 -9.02 6.80 -5.14
N HIS A 35 -8.20 5.89 -4.65
CA HIS A 35 -8.59 4.56 -4.23
C HIS A 35 -8.55 4.45 -2.71
N ASN A 36 -9.64 4.00 -2.09
CA ASN A 36 -9.80 3.92 -0.65
C ASN A 36 -9.53 2.51 -0.13
N PHE A 37 -8.77 2.40 0.95
CA PHE A 37 -8.50 1.16 1.66
C PHE A 37 -9.20 1.17 3.02
N LYS A 38 -9.91 0.08 3.34
CA LYS A 38 -10.48 -0.12 4.69
C LYS A 38 -9.39 -0.19 5.77
N THR A 39 -8.21 -0.65 5.38
CA THR A 39 -7.03 -0.78 6.23
C THR A 39 -6.08 0.37 5.99
N ILE A 40 -5.08 0.55 6.86
CA ILE A 40 -4.01 1.50 6.58
C ILE A 40 -3.25 1.11 5.31
N LEU A 41 -2.71 2.12 4.64
CA LEU A 41 -1.77 1.93 3.54
C LEU A 41 -0.39 2.41 4.00
N TRP A 42 0.39 1.51 4.59
CA TRP A 42 1.80 1.74 4.95
C TRP A 42 2.74 1.19 3.85
N ALA A 43 2.30 1.23 2.60
CA ALA A 43 3.05 0.61 1.51
C ALA A 43 3.66 1.66 0.59
N PRO A 44 4.96 1.51 0.25
CA PRO A 44 5.54 2.23 -0.87
C PRO A 44 4.90 1.82 -2.20
N LEU A 45 5.07 2.68 -3.20
CA LEU A 45 4.47 2.54 -4.53
C LEU A 45 5.55 2.44 -5.61
N LEU A 46 5.20 1.84 -6.74
CA LEU A 46 5.98 1.86 -7.97
C LEU A 46 5.07 2.27 -9.12
N VAL A 47 5.46 3.28 -9.89
CA VAL A 47 4.78 3.65 -11.14
C VAL A 47 5.68 3.26 -12.31
N THR A 48 5.12 2.62 -13.34
CA THR A 48 5.86 2.17 -14.52
C THR A 48 5.50 2.99 -15.75
N GLY A 49 6.34 2.92 -16.80
CA GLY A 49 6.06 3.56 -18.10
C GLY A 49 4.88 2.93 -18.86
N GLY A 50 4.35 1.79 -18.40
CA GLY A 50 3.18 1.12 -18.98
C GLY A 50 1.85 1.55 -18.35
N ASP A 51 1.80 2.72 -17.71
CA ASP A 51 0.61 3.25 -17.01
C ASP A 51 0.09 2.34 -15.88
N LEU A 52 0.98 1.63 -15.18
CA LEU A 52 0.64 0.82 -14.01
C LEU A 52 1.21 1.39 -12.73
N VAL A 53 0.41 1.39 -11.66
CA VAL A 53 0.83 1.64 -10.28
C VAL A 53 0.78 0.34 -9.49
N PHE A 54 1.90 -0.10 -8.94
CA PHE A 54 1.96 -1.22 -8.01
C PHE A 54 1.96 -0.72 -6.57
N ALA A 55 1.12 -1.31 -5.73
CA ALA A 55 1.03 -0.98 -4.31
C ALA A 55 0.93 -2.22 -3.43
N GLY A 56 1.60 -2.16 -2.29
CA GLY A 56 1.49 -3.17 -1.25
C GLY A 56 0.23 -3.00 -0.40
N GLY A 57 -0.41 -4.11 -0.07
CA GLY A 57 -1.44 -4.21 0.93
C GLY A 57 -0.84 -4.52 2.28
N THR A 58 -1.07 -3.67 3.29
CA THR A 58 -0.40 -3.81 4.59
C THR A 58 -1.13 -4.79 5.51
N PRO A 59 -2.22 -4.45 6.22
CA PRO A 59 -3.00 -5.48 6.92
C PRO A 59 -3.71 -6.49 6.03
N ASP A 60 -4.14 -6.11 4.83
CA ASP A 60 -4.88 -6.99 3.92
C ASP A 60 -3.98 -7.92 3.08
N ARG A 61 -2.67 -7.66 3.05
CA ARG A 61 -1.63 -8.48 2.39
C ARG A 61 -1.76 -8.63 0.88
N GLU A 62 -2.55 -7.81 0.23
CA GLU A 62 -2.74 -7.89 -1.22
C GLU A 62 -1.68 -7.06 -1.93
N PHE A 63 -0.85 -7.66 -2.79
CA PHE A 63 -0.02 -6.89 -3.72
C PHE A 63 -0.82 -6.61 -4.98
N ARG A 64 -0.99 -5.33 -5.33
CA ARG A 64 -1.95 -4.90 -6.35
C ARG A 64 -1.29 -4.11 -7.46
N ALA A 65 -1.90 -4.15 -8.64
CA ALA A 65 -1.62 -3.25 -9.75
C ALA A 65 -2.88 -2.46 -10.10
N PHE A 66 -2.72 -1.16 -10.30
CA PHE A 66 -3.79 -0.23 -10.66
C PHE A 66 -3.49 0.45 -12.00
N ASP A 67 -4.53 0.83 -12.72
CA ASP A 67 -4.41 1.77 -13.83
C ASP A 67 -3.98 3.14 -13.30
N ALA A 68 -2.87 3.70 -13.81
CA ALA A 68 -2.32 4.96 -13.31
C ALA A 68 -3.19 6.18 -13.62
N ARG A 69 -4.07 6.09 -14.61
CA ARG A 69 -4.91 7.20 -15.09
C ARG A 69 -6.26 7.22 -14.41
N THR A 70 -6.81 6.05 -14.06
CA THR A 70 -8.14 5.96 -13.44
C THR A 70 -8.11 5.58 -11.96
N GLY A 71 -7.07 4.88 -11.51
CA GLY A 71 -6.99 4.32 -10.16
C GLY A 71 -7.75 3.00 -9.98
N ASP A 72 -8.23 2.40 -11.08
CA ASP A 72 -8.93 1.12 -11.05
C ASP A 72 -7.96 -0.03 -10.73
N GLU A 73 -8.35 -0.94 -9.84
CA GLU A 73 -7.58 -2.16 -9.58
C GLU A 73 -7.68 -3.08 -10.79
N LEU A 74 -6.54 -3.42 -11.39
CA LEU A 74 -6.45 -4.30 -12.57
C LEU A 74 -6.05 -5.72 -12.19
N TRP A 75 -5.30 -5.88 -11.10
CA TRP A 75 -4.76 -7.16 -10.67
C TRP A 75 -4.41 -7.14 -9.18
N SER A 76 -4.51 -8.30 -8.53
CA SER A 76 -4.08 -8.50 -7.15
C SER A 76 -3.52 -9.90 -6.90
N PHE A 77 -2.67 -10.00 -5.88
CA PHE A 77 -2.09 -11.24 -5.39
C PHE A 77 -2.05 -11.30 -3.86
N PRO A 78 -2.58 -12.37 -3.24
CA PRO A 78 -2.56 -12.54 -1.80
C PRO A 78 -1.18 -12.93 -1.30
N ALA A 79 -0.41 -11.97 -0.80
CA ALA A 79 0.93 -12.19 -0.28
C ALA A 79 0.90 -12.96 1.07
N PRO A 80 1.98 -13.69 1.42
CA PRO A 80 2.03 -14.45 2.67
C PRO A 80 2.02 -13.55 3.93
N ALA A 81 2.52 -12.32 3.82
CA ALA A 81 2.61 -11.32 4.89
C ALA A 81 2.24 -9.93 4.35
N GLY A 82 2.11 -8.93 5.24
CA GLY A 82 1.89 -7.54 4.84
C GLY A 82 3.01 -7.03 3.92
N VAL A 83 2.65 -6.28 2.88
CA VAL A 83 3.57 -5.82 1.85
C VAL A 83 4.00 -4.39 2.16
N ILE A 84 5.13 -4.23 2.85
CA ILE A 84 5.69 -2.91 3.23
C ILE A 84 7.00 -2.59 2.50
N GLY A 85 7.56 -3.53 1.72
CA GLY A 85 8.76 -3.31 0.93
C GLY A 85 8.48 -2.53 -0.35
N VAL A 86 9.47 -1.77 -0.83
CA VAL A 86 9.37 -0.97 -2.08
C VAL A 86 9.29 -1.91 -3.29
N PRO A 87 8.20 -1.89 -4.08
CA PRO A 87 8.16 -2.64 -5.32
C PRO A 87 9.20 -2.06 -6.30
N THR A 88 9.88 -2.93 -7.05
CA THR A 88 10.93 -2.54 -7.98
C THR A 88 10.73 -3.24 -9.32
N SER A 89 10.86 -2.50 -10.42
CA SER A 89 10.88 -3.05 -11.77
C SER A 89 12.32 -3.23 -12.25
N PHE A 90 12.59 -4.33 -12.95
CA PHE A 90 13.87 -4.58 -13.62
C PHE A 90 13.65 -5.44 -14.87
N GLU A 91 14.68 -5.57 -15.71
CA GLU A 91 14.64 -6.37 -16.93
C GLU A 91 15.75 -7.42 -16.90
N VAL A 92 15.44 -8.63 -17.38
CA VAL A 92 16.42 -9.70 -17.62
C VAL A 92 16.09 -10.33 -18.96
N ASP A 93 17.06 -10.35 -19.88
CA ASP A 93 16.93 -10.94 -21.22
C ASP A 93 15.71 -10.43 -22.01
N GLY A 94 15.40 -9.13 -21.90
CA GLY A 94 14.26 -8.49 -22.58
C GLY A 94 12.91 -8.70 -21.89
N GLU A 95 12.86 -9.43 -20.77
CA GLU A 95 11.65 -9.67 -19.99
C GLU A 95 11.61 -8.75 -18.77
N GLN A 96 10.49 -8.02 -18.59
CA GLN A 96 10.27 -7.16 -17.43
C GLN A 96 9.78 -7.98 -16.23
N TYR A 97 10.37 -7.71 -15.07
CA TYR A 97 10.00 -8.30 -13.79
C TYR A 97 9.67 -7.22 -12.77
N ILE A 98 8.71 -7.53 -11.90
CA ILE A 98 8.37 -6.74 -10.73
C ILE A 98 8.71 -7.56 -9.48
N ALA A 99 9.60 -7.05 -8.63
CA ALA A 99 9.90 -7.65 -7.34
C ALA A 99 9.37 -6.80 -6.18
N VAL A 100 8.94 -7.46 -5.11
CA VAL A 100 8.52 -6.80 -3.87
C VAL A 100 8.79 -7.69 -2.67
N THR A 101 9.13 -7.10 -1.53
CA THR A 101 9.25 -7.84 -0.27
C THR A 101 7.93 -7.81 0.49
N ALA A 102 7.37 -8.98 0.76
CA ALA A 102 6.30 -9.18 1.72
C ALA A 102 6.90 -9.51 3.08
N GLY A 103 6.72 -8.61 4.05
CA GLY A 103 7.23 -8.78 5.41
C GLY A 103 6.60 -7.75 6.33
N TRP A 104 6.13 -8.18 7.50
CA TRP A 104 5.37 -7.36 8.43
C TRP A 104 6.06 -7.23 9.78
N GLY A 105 6.09 -6.01 10.34
CA GLY A 105 6.65 -5.76 11.66
C GLY A 105 6.98 -4.28 11.92
N LEU A 106 7.71 -4.05 13.01
CA LEU A 106 8.26 -2.75 13.42
C LEU A 106 7.22 -1.61 13.35
N ASP A 107 7.53 -0.52 12.66
CA ASP A 107 6.71 0.70 12.67
C ASP A 107 5.32 0.47 12.06
N ALA A 108 5.22 -0.29 10.98
CA ALA A 108 3.94 -0.61 10.36
C ALA A 108 3.02 -1.36 11.35
N GLN A 109 3.60 -2.30 12.11
CA GLN A 109 2.88 -3.00 13.18
C GLN A 109 2.56 -2.07 14.36
N GLY A 110 3.50 -1.19 14.75
CA GLY A 110 3.28 -0.21 15.81
C GLY A 110 2.11 0.73 15.52
N VAL A 111 2.01 1.23 14.29
CA VAL A 111 0.91 2.09 13.85
C VAL A 111 -0.42 1.32 13.81
N GLN A 112 -0.44 0.09 13.29
CA GLN A 112 -1.65 -0.73 13.31
C GLN A 112 -2.11 -1.02 14.74
N ASN A 113 -1.20 -1.34 15.67
CA ASN A 113 -1.53 -1.55 17.07
C ASN A 113 -2.12 -0.29 17.72
N GLY A 114 -1.61 0.89 17.36
CA GLY A 114 -2.17 2.17 17.81
C GLY A 114 -3.61 2.37 17.34
N ILE A 115 -3.90 2.04 16.07
CA ILE A 115 -5.26 2.11 15.50
C ILE A 115 -6.18 1.10 16.17
N ASP A 116 -5.72 -0.13 16.36
CA ASP A 116 -6.46 -1.19 17.04
C ASP A 116 -6.85 -0.77 18.46
N LYS A 117 -5.93 -0.13 19.20
CA LYS A 117 -6.22 0.41 20.53
C LYS A 117 -7.31 1.49 20.51
N VAL A 118 -7.30 2.39 19.52
CA VAL A 118 -8.29 3.47 19.40
C VAL A 118 -9.66 2.92 18.96
N ARG A 119 -9.67 1.91 18.08
CA ARG A 119 -10.90 1.33 17.51
C ARG A 119 -11.46 0.16 18.31
N GLY A 120 -10.74 -0.33 19.33
CA GLY A 120 -11.12 -1.53 20.07
C GLY A 120 -11.08 -2.81 19.22
N THR A 121 -10.23 -2.84 18.19
CA THR A 121 -10.07 -3.97 17.26
C THR A 121 -8.78 -4.74 17.54
N THR A 122 -8.60 -5.87 16.86
CA THR A 122 -7.33 -6.59 16.87
C THR A 122 -7.05 -7.11 15.47
N THR A 123 -5.94 -6.67 14.90
CA THR A 123 -5.54 -7.00 13.53
C THR A 123 -4.32 -7.91 13.58
N ALA A 124 -4.52 -9.17 13.22
CA ALA A 124 -3.45 -10.16 13.16
C ALA A 124 -2.95 -10.32 11.72
N VAL A 125 -1.72 -9.88 11.47
CA VAL A 125 -1.04 -10.07 10.19
C VAL A 125 0.13 -11.03 10.41
N PRO A 126 0.23 -12.13 9.64
CA PRO A 126 1.39 -13.01 9.68
C PRO A 126 2.70 -12.25 9.50
N LYS A 127 3.63 -12.52 10.43
CA LYS A 127 5.02 -12.09 10.27
C LYS A 127 5.70 -12.98 9.24
N GLY A 128 6.67 -12.42 8.54
CA GLY A 128 7.43 -13.14 7.51
C GLY A 128 8.41 -12.21 6.81
N GLY A 129 9.12 -12.79 5.85
CA GLY A 129 10.04 -12.07 4.98
C GLY A 129 10.26 -12.89 3.72
N THR A 130 9.59 -12.51 2.63
CA THR A 130 9.65 -13.21 1.36
C THR A 130 9.76 -12.19 0.23
N VAL A 131 10.68 -12.43 -0.70
CA VAL A 131 10.73 -11.68 -1.95
C VAL A 131 9.83 -12.40 -2.97
N LEU A 132 8.85 -11.66 -3.47
CA LEU A 132 7.98 -12.10 -4.56
C LEU A 132 8.49 -11.48 -5.85
N VAL A 133 8.50 -12.24 -6.95
CA VAL A 133 8.90 -11.78 -8.29
C VAL A 133 7.81 -12.18 -9.28
N PHE A 134 7.33 -11.22 -10.05
CA PHE A 134 6.25 -11.37 -11.02
C PHE A 134 6.73 -10.98 -12.42
N LYS A 135 6.17 -11.64 -13.44
CA LYS A 135 6.28 -11.23 -14.85
C LYS A 135 5.01 -11.63 -15.60
N LEU A 136 4.86 -11.13 -16.82
CA LEU A 136 3.81 -11.59 -17.74
C LEU A 136 4.10 -13.04 -18.20
N ARG A 137 3.03 -13.71 -18.66
CA ARG A 137 3.11 -15.07 -19.21
C ARG A 137 3.37 -15.06 -20.70
#